data_AF-A0A401FMX1-F1
#
_entry.id   AF-A0A401FMX1-F1
#
_cell.length_a   1.000
_cell.length_b   1.000
_cell.length_c   1.000
_cell.angle_alpha   90.00
_cell.angle_beta   90.00
_cell.angle_gamma   90.00
#
_symmetry.space_group_name_H-M   'P 1'
#
loop_
_entity.id
_entity.type
_entity.pdbx_description
1 polymer ?
#
loop_
_entity_poly.entity_id
_entity_poly.type
_entity_poly.pdbx_seq_one_letter_code
_entity_poly.pdbx_strand_id
1 'polypeptide(L)'
;MNSNKIYTNYFFDEPAFNTHDGGYVPLERPEIESQPLNIPSVLTPDKETDTDMYYTVIAQKGETQFLPGMKTKTWGYNANYLGQTIIFKKGKAHSHYFKE
;
A
#
# COMPACT_ATOMS: atom_id res chain seq x y z
N MET A 1 -11.26 26.10 13.62
CA MET A 1 -11.77 25.09 12.67
C MET A 1 -11.10 25.36 11.34
N ASN A 2 -10.22 24.47 10.88
CA ASN A 2 -9.42 24.71 9.68
C ASN A 2 -10.26 24.33 8.45
N SER A 3 -10.77 25.33 7.73
CA SER A 3 -11.50 25.13 6.48
C SER A 3 -10.50 24.84 5.37
N ASN A 4 -10.08 23.57 5.25
CA ASN A 4 -9.27 23.14 4.12
C ASN A 4 -10.06 23.38 2.84
N LYS A 5 -9.58 24.31 2.02
CA LYS A 5 -10.18 24.66 0.73
C LYS A 5 -10.08 23.44 -0.19
N ILE A 6 -11.22 22.80 -0.45
CA ILE A 6 -11.32 21.69 -1.39
C ILE A 6 -11.35 22.29 -2.78
N TYR A 7 -10.28 22.09 -3.55
CA TYR A 7 -10.28 22.43 -4.97
C TYR A 7 -11.00 21.29 -5.70
N THR A 8 -12.06 21.61 -6.45
CA THR A 8 -12.81 20.66 -7.29
C THR A 8 -12.43 20.76 -8.76
N ASN A 9 -11.62 21.77 -9.12
CA ASN A 9 -11.39 22.19 -10.50
C ASN A 9 -9.89 22.07 -10.82
N TYR A 10 -9.35 20.85 -10.73
CA TYR A 10 -7.92 20.57 -11.00
C TYR A 10 -7.56 20.56 -12.48
N PHE A 11 -8.54 20.65 -13.38
CA PHE A 11 -8.33 20.60 -14.82
C PHE A 11 -8.42 22.01 -15.40
N PHE A 12 -7.35 22.42 -16.10
CA PHE A 12 -7.23 23.74 -16.73
C PHE A 12 -8.11 23.92 -17.98
N ASP A 13 -8.74 22.84 -18.47
CA ASP A 13 -9.61 22.84 -19.64
C ASP A 13 -10.80 21.87 -19.43
N GLU A 14 -11.91 22.41 -18.92
CA GLU A 14 -13.17 21.69 -18.64
C GLU A 14 -13.80 20.95 -19.85
N PRO A 15 -13.62 21.32 -21.12
CA PRO A 15 -14.21 20.56 -22.24
C PRO A 15 -13.36 19.38 -22.73
N ALA A 16 -12.08 19.29 -22.34
CA ALA A 16 -11.15 18.32 -22.91
C ALA A 16 -10.97 17.04 -22.06
N PHE A 17 -11.37 17.05 -20.79
CA PHE A 17 -11.10 15.92 -19.87
C PHE A 17 -11.81 14.61 -20.26
N ASN A 18 -12.93 14.69 -20.99
CA ASN A 18 -13.77 13.54 -21.35
C ASN A 18 -13.77 13.22 -22.86
N THR A 19 -13.24 14.09 -23.71
CA THR A 19 -13.40 14.00 -25.18
C THR A 19 -12.14 13.58 -25.93
N HIS A 20 -10.93 13.78 -25.38
CA HIS A 20 -9.68 13.60 -26.15
C HIS A 20 -8.79 12.41 -25.75
N ASP A 21 -8.89 11.87 -24.53
CA ASP A 21 -7.92 10.87 -24.02
C ASP A 21 -8.54 9.56 -23.49
N GLY A 22 -9.67 9.14 -24.05
CA GLY A 22 -10.37 7.92 -23.63
C GLY A 22 -11.29 8.20 -22.45
N GLY A 23 -12.59 8.10 -22.72
CA GLY A 23 -13.71 8.50 -21.86
C GLY A 23 -13.45 8.43 -20.36
N TYR A 24 -13.53 9.59 -19.71
CA TYR A 24 -13.58 9.69 -18.26
C TYR A 24 -14.68 8.76 -17.71
N VAL A 25 -14.28 7.78 -16.91
CA VAL A 25 -15.20 6.94 -16.14
C VAL A 25 -15.21 7.48 -14.71
N PRO A 26 -16.32 8.04 -14.22
CA PRO A 26 -16.40 8.49 -12.83
C PRO A 26 -16.18 7.29 -11.89
N LEU A 27 -15.33 7.48 -10.89
CA LEU A 27 -15.12 6.45 -9.87
C LEU A 27 -16.37 6.34 -9.00
N GLU A 28 -16.96 5.15 -8.95
CA GLU A 28 -18.06 4.85 -8.05
C GLU A 28 -17.51 4.41 -6.70
N ARG A 29 -18.06 4.99 -5.62
CA ARG A 29 -17.74 4.51 -4.27
C ARG A 29 -18.54 3.24 -4.02
N PRO A 30 -17.91 2.17 -3.49
CA PRO A 30 -18.65 0.99 -3.09
C PRO A 30 -19.60 1.35 -1.93
N GLU A 31 -20.82 0.81 -1.96
CA GLU A 31 -21.84 0.95 -0.90
C GLU A 31 -21.49 0.07 0.31
N ILE A 32 -20.32 0.31 0.91
CA ILE A 32 -19.84 -0.42 2.08
C ILE A 32 -19.42 0.57 3.17
N GLU A 33 -19.48 0.11 4.42
CA GLU A 33 -18.94 0.89 5.53
C GLU A 33 -17.43 1.08 5.37
N SER A 34 -16.97 2.31 5.63
CA SER A 34 -15.55 2.63 5.58
C SER A 34 -14.79 1.80 6.60
N GLN A 35 -13.77 1.10 6.14
CA GLN A 35 -12.88 0.33 7.01
C GLN A 35 -11.72 1.21 7.48
N PRO A 36 -11.19 0.98 8.69
CA PRO A 36 -9.96 1.63 9.11
C PRO A 36 -8.82 1.28 8.15
N LEU A 37 -7.93 2.25 7.90
CA LEU A 37 -6.74 2.00 7.09
C LEU A 37 -5.88 0.93 7.75
N ASN A 38 -5.64 -0.17 7.04
CA ASN A 38 -4.75 -1.21 7.53
C ASN A 38 -3.30 -0.72 7.49
N ILE A 39 -2.68 -0.58 8.66
CA ILE A 39 -1.26 -0.22 8.79
C ILE A 39 -0.45 -1.52 8.90
N PRO A 40 0.47 -1.80 7.95
CA PRO A 40 1.29 -3.00 8.01
C PRO A 40 2.11 -3.07 9.31
N SER A 41 2.26 -4.28 9.85
CA SER A 41 3.15 -4.52 10.99
C SER A 41 4.60 -4.28 10.61
N VAL A 42 5.43 -3.96 11.60
CA VAL A 42 6.88 -3.80 11.41
C VAL A 42 7.55 -5.16 11.30
N LEU A 43 8.40 -5.35 10.29
CA LEU A 43 9.26 -6.52 10.18
C LEU A 43 10.43 -6.40 11.15
N THR A 44 10.54 -7.36 12.07
CA THR A 44 11.71 -7.49 12.94
C THR A 44 12.89 -8.08 12.18
N PRO A 45 14.11 -7.56 12.33
CA PRO A 45 15.30 -8.18 11.74
C PRO A 45 15.52 -9.57 12.32
N ASP A 46 15.98 -10.51 11.49
CA ASP A 46 16.39 -11.85 11.92
C ASP A 46 17.59 -11.77 12.88
N LYS A 47 18.45 -10.79 12.62
CA LYS A 47 19.66 -10.50 13.40
C LYS A 47 19.96 -9.01 13.35
N GLU A 48 20.39 -8.47 14.47
CA GLU A 48 20.90 -7.10 14.59
C GLU A 48 22.23 -7.11 15.35
N THR A 49 23.24 -6.43 14.80
CA THR A 49 24.53 -6.14 15.45
C THR A 49 24.65 -4.63 15.64
N ASP A 50 25.77 -4.14 16.20
CA ASP A 50 26.02 -2.70 16.33
C ASP A 50 26.07 -1.98 14.97
N THR A 51 26.52 -2.68 13.93
CA THR A 51 26.75 -2.13 12.58
C THR A 51 25.76 -2.61 11.52
N ASP A 52 25.04 -3.71 11.75
CA ASP A 52 24.28 -4.39 10.70
C ASP A 52 22.87 -4.82 11.15
N MET A 53 21.94 -4.86 10.20
CA MET A 53 20.62 -5.47 10.34
C MET A 53 20.36 -6.43 9.19
N TYR A 54 19.86 -7.63 9.49
CA TYR A 54 19.58 -8.68 8.51
C TYR A 54 18.08 -9.01 8.50
N TYR A 55 17.51 -9.14 7.32
CA TYR A 55 16.09 -9.42 7.13
C TYR A 55 15.86 -10.55 6.13
N THR A 56 14.89 -11.40 6.41
CA THR A 56 14.35 -12.37 5.44
C THR A 56 13.01 -11.87 4.93
N VAL A 57 12.92 -11.67 3.62
CA VAL A 57 11.72 -11.23 2.93
C VAL A 57 11.20 -12.39 2.07
N ILE A 58 9.98 -12.85 2.34
CA ILE A 58 9.37 -14.02 1.70
C ILE A 58 8.20 -13.55 0.85
N ALA A 59 8.33 -13.66 -0.46
CA ALA A 59 7.20 -13.51 -1.38
C ALA A 59 6.29 -14.73 -1.23
N GLN A 60 5.00 -14.51 -1.00
CA GLN A 60 4.06 -15.61 -0.82
C GLN A 60 2.69 -15.28 -1.41
N LYS A 61 1.97 -16.32 -1.83
CA LYS A 61 0.55 -16.21 -2.14
C LYS A 61 -0.24 -16.05 -0.85
N GLY A 62 -1.26 -15.20 -0.90
CA GLY A 62 -2.18 -14.98 0.21
C GLY A 62 -3.60 -14.72 -0.28
N GLU A 63 -4.49 -14.46 0.66
CA GLU A 63 -5.86 -14.04 0.38
C GLU A 63 -6.25 -12.91 1.34
N THR A 64 -6.85 -11.84 0.81
CA THR A 64 -7.28 -10.67 1.59
C THR A 64 -8.70 -10.24 1.20
N GLN A 65 -9.49 -9.87 2.20
CA GLN A 65 -10.84 -9.35 2.01
C GLN A 65 -10.78 -7.83 1.89
N PHE A 66 -11.07 -7.26 0.71
CA PHE A 66 -11.15 -5.81 0.52
C PHE A 66 -12.57 -5.27 0.58
N LEU A 67 -13.49 -5.96 -0.08
CA LEU A 67 -14.94 -5.69 -0.08
C LEU A 67 -15.66 -6.94 0.44
N PRO A 68 -16.89 -6.86 0.98
CA PRO A 68 -17.64 -8.06 1.37
C PRO A 68 -17.77 -9.09 0.22
N GLY A 69 -17.77 -10.38 0.56
CA GLY A 69 -17.91 -11.47 -0.42
C GLY A 69 -16.63 -12.28 -0.60
N MET A 70 -16.26 -12.56 -1.85
CA MET A 70 -15.09 -13.41 -2.14
C MET A 70 -13.78 -12.70 -1.78
N LYS A 71 -12.85 -13.43 -1.17
CA LYS A 71 -11.49 -12.93 -0.93
C LYS A 71 -10.74 -12.78 -2.24
N THR A 72 -9.95 -11.73 -2.33
CA THR A 72 -9.04 -11.52 -3.45
C THR A 72 -7.78 -12.34 -3.21
N LYS A 73 -7.37 -13.12 -4.22
CA LYS A 73 -6.05 -13.76 -4.23
C LYS A 73 -4.98 -12.70 -4.40
N THR A 74 -4.02 -12.69 -3.49
CA THR A 74 -3.00 -11.64 -3.38
C THR A 74 -1.60 -12.26 -3.34
N TRP A 75 -0.61 -11.41 -3.59
CA TRP A 75 0.81 -11.74 -3.38
C TRP A 75 1.35 -10.72 -2.38
N GLY A 76 1.99 -11.19 -1.32
CA GLY A 76 2.48 -10.37 -0.21
C GLY A 76 3.88 -10.75 0.22
N TYR A 77 4.51 -9.90 1.02
CA TYR A 77 5.85 -10.13 1.57
C TYR A 77 5.75 -10.33 3.09
N ASN A 78 6.01 -11.55 3.56
CA ASN A 78 5.85 -11.95 4.97
C ASN A 78 4.43 -11.66 5.53
N ALA A 79 3.44 -11.52 4.65
CA ALA A 79 2.04 -11.20 4.95
C ALA A 79 1.14 -11.64 3.78
N ASN A 80 -0.18 -11.66 3.99
CA ASN A 80 -1.14 -12.06 2.95
C ASN A 80 -1.36 -11.00 1.89
N TYR A 81 -1.12 -9.72 2.21
CA TYR A 81 -1.26 -8.58 1.32
C TYR A 81 -0.34 -7.47 1.80
N LEU A 82 0.32 -6.80 0.85
CA LEU A 82 1.45 -5.89 1.10
C LEU A 82 2.61 -6.59 1.85
N GLY A 83 3.68 -5.85 2.05
CA GLY A 83 4.79 -6.27 2.88
C GLY A 83 4.68 -5.71 4.30
N GLN A 84 5.26 -6.41 5.27
CA GLN A 84 5.56 -5.79 6.57
C GLN A 84 6.50 -4.59 6.38
N THR A 85 6.32 -3.53 7.17
CA THR A 85 7.13 -2.31 7.10
C THR A 85 8.53 -2.58 7.64
N ILE A 86 9.56 -2.31 6.84
CA ILE A 86 10.95 -2.37 7.29
C ILE A 86 11.40 -0.99 7.77
N ILE A 87 11.93 -0.91 8.99
CA ILE A 87 12.44 0.34 9.57
C ILE A 87 13.98 0.31 9.55
N PHE A 88 14.58 1.26 8.85
CA PHE A 88 16.03 1.41 8.80
C PHE A 88 16.57 2.27 9.94
N LYS A 89 17.63 1.77 10.59
CA LYS A 89 18.35 2.49 11.64
C LYS A 89 19.56 3.19 11.01
N LYS A 90 19.60 4.53 11.13
CA LYS A 90 20.72 5.35 10.65
C LYS A 90 22.05 4.82 11.20
N GLY A 91 23.05 4.70 10.32
CA GLY A 91 24.40 4.26 10.68
C GLY A 91 24.59 2.74 10.69
N LYS A 92 23.54 1.96 10.39
CA LYS A 92 23.66 0.51 10.19
C LYS A 92 23.58 0.16 8.71
N ALA A 93 24.34 -0.85 8.29
CA ALA A 93 24.15 -1.50 7.01
C ALA A 93 22.93 -2.43 7.07
N HIS A 94 22.30 -2.65 5.92
CA HIS A 94 21.07 -3.44 5.82
C HIS A 94 21.25 -4.53 4.76
N SER A 95 21.05 -5.79 5.17
CA SER A 95 21.09 -6.96 4.29
C SER A 95 19.72 -7.60 4.21
N HIS A 96 19.27 -7.89 2.98
CA HIS A 96 17.95 -8.46 2.72
C HIS A 96 18.06 -9.75 1.91
N TYR A 97 17.52 -10.84 2.44
CA TYR A 97 17.45 -12.13 1.77
C TYR A 97 16.04 -12.36 1.25
N PHE A 98 15.89 -12.37 -0.07
CA PHE A 98 14.60 -12.61 -0.73
C PHE A 98 14.40 -14.09 -1.01
N LYS A 99 13.20 -14.60 -0.69
CA LYS A 99 12.75 -15.97 -0.93
C LYS A 99 11.36 -15.96 -1.57
N GLU A 100 11.02 -17.06 -2.23
CA GLU A 100 9.70 -17.36 -2.79
C GLU A 100 9.10 -18.61 -2.15
#